data_AF-A0A5N8YXQ1-F1
#
_entry.id   AF-A0A5N8YXQ1-F1
#
_cell.length_a   1.000
_cell.length_b   1.000
_cell.length_c   1.000
_cell.angle_alpha   90.00
_cell.angle_beta   90.00
_cell.angle_gamma   90.00
#
_symmetry.space_group_name_H-M   'P 1'
#
loop_
_entity.id
_entity.type
_entity.pdbx_description
1 polymer ?
#
loop_
_entity_poly.entity_id
_entity_poly.type
_entity_poly.pdbx_seq_one_letter_code
_entity_poly.pdbx_strand_id
1 'polypeptide(L)' 'MSHDLIASIEKEIWNRCGGDPWSRNGELRFLCPAHEDTKPSARWNQQKKVWYCDACGTGGGFIDLAKRFEIETPVRTSK' A
#
# COMPACT_ATOMS: atom_id res chain seq x y z
N MET A 1 0.89 -9.81 -15.22
CA MET A 1 1.37 -10.51 -14.01
C MET A 1 1.74 -9.53 -12.88
N SER A 2 2.84 -8.76 -12.96
CA SER A 2 3.16 -7.79 -11.89
C SER A 2 2.28 -6.53 -11.90
N HIS A 3 1.86 -6.07 -13.08
CA HIS A 3 0.96 -4.91 -13.21
C HIS A 3 -0.41 -5.15 -12.57
N ASP A 4 -0.95 -6.36 -12.67
CA ASP A 4 -2.26 -6.70 -12.10
C ASP A 4 -2.25 -6.63 -10.56
N LEU A 5 -1.16 -7.09 -9.95
CA LEU A 5 -0.99 -7.01 -8.51
C LEU A 5 -0.87 -5.55 -8.04
N ILE A 6 -0.05 -4.74 -8.71
CA ILE A 6 0.10 -3.32 -8.36
C ILE A 6 -1.24 -2.58 -8.52
N ALA A 7 -2.00 -2.86 -9.58
CA ALA A 7 -3.31 -2.25 -9.78
C ALA A 7 -4.30 -2.63 -8.67
N SER A 8 -4.31 -3.89 -8.23
CA SER A 8 -5.12 -4.33 -7.09
C SER A 8 -4.71 -3.64 -5.78
N ILE A 9 -3.41 -3.47 -5.53
CA ILE A 9 -2.91 -2.73 -4.37
C ILE A 9 -3.37 -1.27 -4.42
N GLU A 10 -3.22 -0.60 -5.56
CA GLU A 10 -3.60 0.80 -5.72
C GLU A 10 -5.11 1.00 -5.58
N LYS A 11 -5.91 0.04 -6.07
CA LYS A 11 -7.36 0.00 -5.83
C LYS A 11 -7.71 -0.14 -4.35
N GLU A 12 -6.98 -0.97 -3.61
CA GLU A 12 -7.23 -1.14 -2.17
C GLU A 12 -6.78 0.07 -1.34
N ILE A 13 -5.65 0.69 -1.72
CA ILE A 13 -5.24 1.99 -1.16
C ILE A 13 -6.35 3.02 -1.36
N TRP A 14 -6.96 3.05 -2.55
CA TRP A 14 -8.08 3.95 -2.84
C TRP A 14 -9.28 3.72 -1.91
N ASN A 15 -9.64 2.45 -1.65
CA ASN A 15 -10.73 2.13 -0.71
C ASN A 15 -10.42 2.62 0.73
N ARG A 16 -9.15 2.71 1.09
CA ARG A 16 -8.67 3.10 2.43
C ARG A 16 -8.21 4.55 2.54
N CYS A 17 -8.36 5.37 1.50
CA CYS A 17 -7.87 6.76 1.51
C CYS A 17 -8.84 7.77 2.14
N GLY A 18 -10.11 7.41 2.32
CA GLY A 18 -11.09 8.25 3.02
C GLY A 18 -11.49 9.55 2.31
N GLY A 19 -11.12 9.75 1.03
CA GLY A 19 -11.64 10.83 0.19
C GLY A 19 -10.62 11.51 -0.71
N ASP A 20 -9.50 11.99 -0.15
CA ASP A 20 -8.43 12.64 -0.91
C ASP A 20 -7.12 11.83 -0.79
N PRO A 21 -6.86 10.92 -1.75
CA PRO A 21 -5.69 10.08 -1.69
C PRO A 21 -4.41 10.83 -2.02
N TRP A 22 -4.43 12.04 -2.59
CA TRP A 22 -3.22 12.66 -3.10
C TRP A 22 -2.50 13.50 -2.05
N SER A 23 -1.25 13.13 -1.75
CA SER A 23 -0.32 14.03 -1.04
C SER A 23 0.38 14.98 -2.01
N ARG A 24 0.94 16.08 -1.47
CA ARG A 24 1.66 17.13 -2.22
C ARG A 24 2.81 16.64 -3.12
N ASN A 25 3.29 15.41 -2.95
CA ASN A 25 4.44 14.87 -3.68
C ASN A 25 4.10 13.71 -4.62
N GLY A 26 2.82 13.48 -4.91
CA GLY A 26 2.39 12.37 -5.77
C GLY A 26 2.42 11.00 -5.09
N GLU A 27 2.49 10.97 -3.76
CA GLU A 27 2.31 9.75 -2.97
C GLU A 27 0.85 9.64 -2.51
N LEU A 28 0.30 8.42 -2.50
CA LEU A 28 -1.06 8.20 -2.06
C LEU A 28 -1.12 8.02 -0.54
N ARG A 29 -2.00 8.73 0.16
CA ARG A 29 -2.23 8.56 1.60
C ARG A 29 -3.40 7.61 1.86
N PHE A 30 -3.23 6.72 2.84
CA PHE A 30 -4.23 5.71 3.22
C PHE A 30 -4.10 5.31 4.68
N LEU A 31 -5.11 4.62 5.20
CA LEU A 31 -5.07 4.03 6.55
C LEU A 31 -4.03 2.91 6.62
N CYS A 32 -3.19 2.96 7.65
CA CYS A 32 -2.16 1.95 7.86
C CYS A 32 -2.77 0.56 8.10
N PRO A 33 -2.31 -0.48 7.41
CA PRO A 33 -2.76 -1.85 7.65
C PRO A 33 -1.99 -2.56 8.78
N ALA A 34 -0.98 -1.91 9.38
CA ALA A 34 -0.13 -2.53 10.40
C ALA A 34 -0.54 -2.20 11.84
N HIS A 35 -1.38 -1.20 12.05
CA HIS A 35 -1.94 -0.82 13.35
C HIS A 35 -3.38 -0.36 13.16
N GLU A 36 -4.15 -0.30 14.25
CA GLU A 36 -5.50 0.27 14.21
C GLU A 36 -5.40 1.78 13.92
N ASP A 37 -5.57 2.13 12.66
CA ASP A 37 -5.41 3.49 12.16
C ASP A 37 -6.77 4.09 11.82
N THR A 38 -7.05 5.28 12.35
CA THR A 38 -8.30 6.02 12.10
C THR A 38 -8.08 7.25 11.22
N LYS A 39 -6.83 7.63 10.97
CA LYS A 39 -6.44 8.79 10.16
C LYS A 39 -5.39 8.36 9.14
N PRO A 40 -5.48 8.74 7.85
CA PRO A 40 -4.50 8.33 6.85
C PRO A 40 -3.05 8.71 7.20
N SER A 41 -2.31 7.74 7.73
CA SER A 41 -0.92 7.90 8.18
C SER A 41 0.09 7.15 7.30
N ALA A 42 -0.39 6.21 6.48
CA ALA A 42 0.43 5.50 5.51
C ALA A 42 0.51 6.25 4.18
N ARG A 43 1.69 6.19 3.56
CA ARG A 43 1.98 6.77 2.24
C ARG A 43 2.43 5.67 1.29
N TRP A 44 1.96 5.72 0.06
CA TRP A 44 2.33 4.83 -1.03
C TRP A 44 3.05 5.60 -2.13
N ASN A 45 4.27 5.19 -2.43
CA ASN A 45 5.04 5.75 -3.53
C ASN A 45 4.85 4.89 -4.79
N GLN A 46 4.04 5.37 -5.73
CA GLN A 46 3.74 4.65 -6.97
C GLN A 46 4.97 4.41 -7.87
N GLN A 47 6.00 5.26 -7.80
CA GLN A 47 7.20 5.09 -8.64
C GLN A 47 8.11 4.01 -8.06
N LYS A 48 8.35 4.07 -6.74
CA LYS A 48 9.23 3.14 -6.04
C LYS A 48 8.54 1.81 -5.68
N LYS A 49 7.20 1.75 -5.76
CA LYS A 49 6.36 0.61 -5.36
C LYS A 49 6.64 0.19 -3.90
N VAL A 50 6.73 1.19 -3.02
CA VAL A 50 6.96 1.05 -1.58
C VAL A 50 5.92 1.83 -0.80
N TRP A 51 5.66 1.37 0.43
CA TRP A 51 4.77 2.03 1.38
C TRP A 51 5.48 2.27 2.71
N TYR A 52 5.04 3.29 3.43
CA TYR A 52 5.55 3.61 4.76
C TYR A 52 4.49 4.33 5.59
N CYS A 53 4.35 3.96 6.86
CA CYS A 53 3.51 4.63 7.82
C CYS A 53 4.32 5.58 8.69
N ASP A 54 3.96 6.87 8.66
CA ASP A 54 4.61 7.89 9.49
C ASP A 54 4.28 7.77 10.99
N ALA A 55 3.18 7.11 11.35
CA ALA A 55 2.72 6.99 12.73
C ALA A 55 3.37 5.82 13.48
N CYS A 56 3.40 4.62 12.89
CA CYS A 56 3.95 3.42 13.54
C CYS A 56 5.33 3.02 13.02
N GLY A 57 5.84 3.66 11.96
CA GLY A 57 7.15 3.36 11.37
C GLY A 57 7.20 2.07 10.55
N THR A 58 6.09 1.35 10.40
CA THR A 58 6.03 0.15 9.57
C THR A 58 6.00 0.54 8.09
N GLY A 59 6.73 -0.20 7.25
CA GLY A 59 6.73 -0.01 5.81
C GLY A 59 7.38 -1.19 5.09
N GLY A 60 7.33 -1.16 3.77
CA GLY A 60 7.86 -2.24 2.94
C GLY A 60 7.61 -2.03 1.46
N GLY A 61 7.96 -3.05 0.67
CA GLY A 61 7.63 -3.08 -0.76
C GLY A 61 6.17 -3.47 -1.02
N PHE A 62 5.77 -3.40 -2.28
CA PHE A 62 4.42 -3.79 -2.72
C PHE A 62 4.01 -5.22 -2.35
N ILE A 63 4.96 -6.16 -2.25
CA ILE A 63 4.67 -7.54 -1.81
C ILE A 63 4.31 -7.60 -0.32
N ASP A 64 4.99 -6.82 0.52
CA ASP A 64 4.64 -6.71 1.95
C ASP A 64 3.24 -6.10 2.09
N LEU A 65 2.96 -5.05 1.33
CA LEU A 65 1.65 -4.40 1.33
C LEU A 65 0.53 -5.33 0.85
N ALA A 66 0.75 -6.06 -0.24
CA ALA A 66 -0.22 -7.03 -0.77
C ALA A 66 -0.58 -8.10 0.26
N LYS A 67 0.40 -8.64 0.97
CA LYS A 67 0.16 -9.62 2.05
C LYS A 67 -0.71 -9.05 3.16
N ARG A 68 -0.49 -7.79 3.54
CA ARG A 68 -1.28 -7.10 4.57
C ARG A 68 -2.69 -6.75 4.12
N PHE A 69 -2.89 -6.61 2.82
CA PHE A 69 -4.21 -6.47 2.20
C PHE A 69 -4.85 -7.80 1.82
N GLU A 70 -4.20 -8.93 2.13
CA GLU A 70 -4.66 -10.27 1.77
C GLU A 70 -4.89 -10.44 0.25
N ILE A 71 -4.15 -9.68 -0.57
CA ILE A 71 -4.18 -9.78 -2.03
C ILE A 71 -3.28 -10.94 -2.45
N GLU A 72 -3.80 -11.86 -3.25
CA GLU A 72 -3.03 -12.98 -3.79
C GLU A 72 -1.79 -12.48 -4.54
N THR A 73 -0.62 -12.71 -3.96
CA THR A 73 0.64 -12.45 -4.62
C THR A 73 1.00 -13.65 -5.49
N PRO A 74 1.50 -13.47 -6.73
CA PRO A 74 2.02 -14.59 -7.51
C PRO A 74 3.17 -15.19 -6.71
N VAL A 75 2.95 -16.40 -6.19
CA VAL A 75 3.95 -17.13 -5.44
C VAL A 75 5.15 -17.29 -6.36
N ARG A 76 6.29 -16.71 -5.97
CA ARG A 76 7.56 -17.07 -6.62
C ARG A 76 7.86 -18.51 -6.20
N THR A 77 7.41 -19.46 -7.00
CA THR A 77 7.91 -20.83 -6.92
C THR A 77 9.36 -20.79 -7.39
N SER A 78 10.29 -20.58 -6.45
CA SER A 78 11.69 -20.89 -6.69
C SER A 78 11.78 -22.39 -6.90
N LYS A 79 12.17 -22.79 -8.11
CA LYS A 79 12.51 -24.18 -8.46
C LYS A 79 13.97 -24.45 -8.09
#